data_AF-A0A2N1HVL6-F1
#
_entry.id   AF-A0A2N1HVL6-F1
#
_cell.length_a   1.000
_cell.length_b   1.000
_cell.length_c   1.000
_cell.angle_alpha   90.00
_cell.angle_beta   90.00
_cell.angle_gamma   90.00
#
_symmetry.space_group_name_H-M   'P 1'
#
loop_
_entity.id
_entity.type
_entity.pdbx_description
1 polymer ?
#
loop_
_entity_poly.entity_id
_entity_poly.type
_entity_poly.pdbx_seq_one_letter_code
_entity_poly.pdbx_strand_id
1 'polypeptide(L)'
;MYQYQLDSYERAVRAQNCGHDVDIIDCYVHLGLQRAQQCQTGADTRRVYFRVISTLEEAMCDHLLSAHWRQHCFRVIKRLTPLIFEILNENEYRKLIAKISSLAEYFLPTKRSQQSR
;
A
#
# COMPACT_ATOMS: atom_id res chain seq x y z
N MET A 1 -1.49 17.76 14.10
CA MET A 1 -2.49 17.93 13.02
C MET A 1 -2.38 16.84 11.95
N TYR A 2 -1.17 16.49 11.47
CA TYR A 2 -0.97 15.43 10.46
C TYR A 2 -1.47 14.02 10.81
N GLN A 3 -1.47 13.65 12.09
CA GLN A 3 -1.87 12.29 12.51
C GLN A 3 -3.34 11.99 12.21
N TYR A 4 -4.24 12.94 12.50
CA TYR A 4 -5.67 12.80 12.21
C TYR A 4 -5.97 12.73 10.71
N GLN A 5 -5.17 13.44 9.89
CA GLN A 5 -5.30 13.39 8.43
C GLN A 5 -4.88 12.02 7.91
N LEU A 6 -3.72 11.52 8.34
CA LEU A 6 -3.23 10.20 7.94
C LEU A 6 -4.24 9.10 8.32
N ASP A 7 -4.78 9.13 9.55
CA ASP A 7 -5.77 8.17 10.01
C ASP A 7 -7.07 8.21 9.19
N SER A 8 -7.48 9.41 8.75
CA SER A 8 -8.68 9.60 7.93
C SER A 8 -8.51 9.03 6.52
N TYR A 9 -7.37 9.33 5.87
CA TYR A 9 -7.04 8.77 4.57
C TYR A 9 -6.83 7.25 4.64
N GLU A 10 -6.25 6.74 5.73
CA GLU A 10 -6.09 5.31 5.93
C GLU A 10 -7.44 4.58 5.97
N ARG A 11 -8.44 5.14 6.66
CA ARG A 11 -9.81 4.60 6.66
C ARG A 11 -10.43 4.68 5.28
N ALA A 12 -10.20 5.77 4.55
CA ALA A 12 -10.69 5.92 3.18
C ALA A 12 -10.09 4.87 2.25
N VAL A 13 -8.78 4.60 2.32
CA VAL A 13 -8.13 3.56 1.51
C VAL A 13 -8.79 2.18 1.69
N ARG A 14 -9.27 1.88 2.91
CA ARG A 14 -9.97 0.63 3.25
C ARG A 14 -11.49 0.66 3.00
N ALA A 15 -12.07 1.79 2.63
CA ALA A 15 -13.51 1.93 2.51
C ALA A 15 -14.02 1.49 1.14
N GLN A 16 -15.13 0.75 1.12
CA GLN A 16 -15.76 0.23 -0.10
C GLN A 16 -16.42 1.30 -0.98
N ASN A 17 -16.65 2.50 -0.43
CA ASN A 17 -17.40 3.58 -1.07
C ASN A 17 -16.53 4.74 -1.57
N CYS A 18 -15.20 4.57 -1.56
CA CYS A 18 -14.35 5.53 -2.23
C CYS A 18 -14.62 5.40 -3.73
N GLY A 19 -15.05 6.50 -4.36
CA GLY A 19 -15.37 6.54 -5.78
C GLY A 19 -14.19 6.09 -6.65
N HIS A 20 -14.34 6.14 -7.97
CA HIS A 20 -13.31 5.70 -8.92
C HIS A 20 -11.96 6.44 -8.84
N ASP A 21 -11.81 7.37 -7.91
CA ASP A 21 -10.67 8.24 -7.77
C ASP A 21 -9.58 7.62 -6.88
N VAL A 22 -8.56 7.07 -7.55
CA VAL A 22 -7.38 6.49 -6.91
C VAL A 22 -6.48 7.53 -6.24
N ASP A 23 -6.76 8.83 -6.41
CA ASP A 23 -5.98 9.92 -5.81
C ASP A 23 -5.97 9.83 -4.28
N ILE A 24 -7.00 9.24 -3.66
CA ILE A 24 -7.04 8.99 -2.21
C ILE A 24 -5.86 8.11 -1.77
N ILE A 25 -5.50 7.08 -2.56
CA ILE A 25 -4.36 6.20 -2.27
C ILE A 25 -3.07 7.00 -2.39
N ASP A 26 -2.94 7.82 -3.42
CA ASP A 26 -1.73 8.61 -3.66
C ASP A 26 -1.55 9.70 -2.58
N CYS A 27 -2.63 10.35 -2.15
CA CYS A 27 -2.63 11.27 -1.01
C CYS A 27 -2.25 10.56 0.29
N TYR A 28 -2.82 9.38 0.57
CA TYR A 28 -2.47 8.59 1.75
C TYR A 28 -0.98 8.27 1.79
N VAL A 29 -0.42 7.79 0.68
CA VAL A 29 1.00 7.48 0.58
C VAL A 29 1.84 8.73 0.76
N HIS A 30 1.50 9.83 0.06
CA HIS A 30 2.24 11.09 0.18
C HIS A 30 2.30 11.59 1.64
N LEU A 31 1.16 11.60 2.34
CA LEU A 31 1.10 11.97 3.75
C LEU A 31 1.90 11.02 4.64
N GLY A 32 1.87 9.71 4.36
CA GLY A 32 2.66 8.72 5.07
C GLY A 32 4.16 8.94 4.91
N LEU A 33 4.62 9.20 3.68
CA LEU A 33 6.02 9.51 3.38
C LEU A 33 6.46 10.81 4.06
N GLN A 34 5.65 11.87 3.97
CA GLN A 34 5.92 13.15 4.62
C GLN A 34 6.00 12.98 6.15
N ARG A 35 5.12 12.16 6.73
CA ARG A 35 5.14 11.89 8.17
C ARG A 35 6.39 11.11 8.59
N ALA A 36 6.83 10.14 7.78
CA ALA A 36 8.05 9.39 8.03
C ALA A 36 9.28 10.30 8.03
N GLN A 37 9.36 11.27 7.12
CA GLN A 37 10.46 12.26 7.07
C GLN A 37 10.51 13.19 8.30
N GLN A 38 9.37 13.38 8.98
CA GLN A 38 9.28 14.19 10.20
C GLN A 38 9.57 13.39 11.48
N CYS A 39 9.84 12.09 11.38
CA CYS A 39 10.16 11.26 12.53
C CYS A 39 11.60 11.51 12.97
N GLN A 40 11.82 11.57 14.29
CA GLN A 40 13.13 11.86 14.87
C GLN A 40 14.02 10.61 14.99
N THR A 41 13.40 9.42 14.97
CA THR A 41 14.09 8.15 15.14
C THR A 41 13.84 7.24 13.93
N GLY A 42 14.84 6.44 13.56
CA GLY A 42 14.69 5.46 12.49
C GLY A 42 13.61 4.40 12.79
N ALA A 43 13.37 4.10 14.08
CA ALA A 43 12.33 3.16 14.49
C ALA A 43 10.92 3.71 14.19
N ASP A 44 10.68 4.99 14.47
CA ASP A 44 9.41 5.65 14.16
C ASP A 44 9.21 5.79 12.65
N THR A 45 10.26 6.16 11.91
CA THR A 45 10.23 6.21 10.45
C THR A 45 9.84 4.84 9.86
N ARG A 46 10.49 3.77 10.32
CA ARG A 46 10.19 2.39 9.92
C ARG A 46 8.73 2.03 10.24
N ARG A 47 8.23 2.38 11.42
CA ARG A 47 6.84 2.14 11.82
C ARG A 47 5.84 2.82 10.88
N VAL A 48 6.10 4.07 10.49
CA VAL A 48 5.21 4.80 9.56
C VAL A 48 5.23 4.17 8.16
N TYR A 49 6.39 3.77 7.65
CA TYR A 49 6.45 3.10 6.36
C TYR A 49 5.72 1.75 6.35
N PHE A 50 5.91 0.93 7.39
CA PHE A 50 5.18 -0.33 7.51
C PHE A 50 3.68 -0.14 7.64
N ARG A 51 3.24 0.93 8.32
CA ARG A 51 1.83 1.29 8.39
C ARG A 51 1.25 1.56 7.00
N VAL A 52 1.95 2.36 6.18
CA VAL A 52 1.54 2.60 4.78
C VAL A 52 1.45 1.30 3.99
N ILE A 53 2.50 0.50 4.03
CA ILE A 53 2.57 -0.76 3.26
C ILE A 53 1.48 -1.74 3.69
N SER A 54 1.25 -1.89 4.99
CA SER A 54 0.24 -2.81 5.53
C SER A 54 -1.17 -2.40 5.09
N THR A 55 -1.51 -1.11 5.15
CA THR A 55 -2.80 -0.61 4.65
C THR A 55 -2.98 -0.88 3.16
N LEU A 56 -1.94 -0.68 2.34
CA LEU A 56 -2.02 -0.96 0.90
C LEU A 56 -2.12 -2.46 0.62
N GLU A 57 -1.43 -3.29 1.40
CA GLU A 57 -1.50 -4.75 1.30
C GLU A 57 -2.92 -5.26 1.65
N GLU A 58 -3.49 -4.79 2.75
CA GLU A 58 -4.86 -5.11 3.17
C GLU A 58 -5.87 -4.70 2.09
N ALA A 59 -5.79 -3.47 1.61
CA ALA A 59 -6.67 -2.98 0.55
C ALA A 59 -6.49 -3.76 -0.75
N MET A 60 -5.27 -4.12 -1.13
CA MET A 60 -4.99 -4.96 -2.31
C MET A 60 -5.67 -6.34 -2.21
N CYS A 61 -5.77 -6.90 -1.00
CA CYS A 61 -6.35 -8.22 -0.76
C CYS A 61 -7.87 -8.20 -0.52
N ASP A 62 -8.50 -7.02 -0.41
CA ASP A 62 -9.92 -6.93 -0.09
C ASP A 62 -10.81 -7.12 -1.34
N HIS A 63 -11.47 -8.28 -1.44
CA HIS A 63 -12.38 -8.59 -2.54
C HIS A 63 -13.61 -7.67 -2.65
N LEU A 64 -13.93 -6.94 -1.58
CA LEU A 64 -15.01 -5.95 -1.58
C LEU A 64 -14.58 -4.65 -2.29
N LEU A 65 -13.28 -4.44 -2.49
CA LEU A 65 -12.74 -3.32 -3.27
C LEU A 65 -12.64 -3.67 -4.76
N SER A 66 -12.83 -2.66 -5.60
CA SER A 66 -12.78 -2.82 -7.05
C SER A 66 -11.40 -3.33 -7.50
N ALA A 67 -11.36 -4.10 -8.59
CA ALA A 67 -10.11 -4.62 -9.13
C ALA A 67 -9.12 -3.49 -9.50
N HIS A 68 -9.63 -2.36 -10.00
CA HIS A 68 -8.82 -1.18 -10.31
C HIS A 68 -8.13 -0.62 -9.06
N TRP A 69 -8.89 -0.46 -7.96
CA TRP A 69 -8.37 0.00 -6.67
C TRP A 69 -7.24 -0.89 -6.16
N ARG A 70 -7.50 -2.20 -6.14
CA ARG A 70 -6.53 -3.21 -5.69
C ARG A 70 -5.26 -3.23 -6.54
N GLN A 71 -5.41 -3.12 -7.87
CA GLN A 71 -4.28 -3.01 -8.79
C GLN A 71 -3.47 -1.73 -8.57
N HIS A 72 -4.13 -0.62 -8.22
CA HIS A 72 -3.43 0.62 -7.89
C HIS A 72 -2.64 0.49 -6.60
N CYS A 73 -3.21 -0.10 -5.53
CA CYS A 73 -2.47 -0.41 -4.30
C CYS A 73 -1.19 -1.19 -4.60
N PHE A 74 -1.26 -2.26 -5.40
CA PHE A 74 -0.09 -3.04 -5.78
C PHE A 74 0.94 -2.24 -6.59
N ARG A 75 0.49 -1.40 -7.52
CA ARG A 75 1.36 -0.52 -8.31
C ARG A 75 2.11 0.45 -7.40
N VAL A 76 1.43 1.03 -6.43
CA VAL A 76 2.03 1.96 -5.46
C VAL A 76 3.02 1.24 -4.56
N ILE A 77 2.69 0.06 -4.03
CA ILE A 77 3.63 -0.78 -3.28
C ILE A 77 4.91 -1.05 -4.11
N LYS A 78 4.77 -1.40 -5.39
CA LYS A 78 5.92 -1.61 -6.28
C LYS A 78 6.78 -0.35 -6.44
N ARG A 79 6.19 0.83 -6.51
CA ARG A 79 6.93 2.11 -6.55
C ARG A 79 7.68 2.39 -5.25
N LEU A 80 7.18 1.91 -4.12
CA LEU A 80 7.85 2.04 -2.82
C LEU A 80 8.98 1.04 -2.61
N THR A 81 9.15 0.04 -3.47
CA THR A 81 10.19 -1.02 -3.35
C THR A 81 11.60 -0.49 -3.08
N PRO A 82 12.12 0.54 -3.78
CA PRO A 82 13.46 1.07 -3.51
C PRO A 82 13.59 1.61 -2.08
N LEU A 83 12.56 2.30 -1.60
CA LEU A 83 12.51 2.83 -0.25
C LEU A 83 12.45 1.70 0.80
N ILE A 84 11.66 0.66 0.54
CA ILE A 84 11.58 -0.53 1.41
C ILE A 84 12.96 -1.20 1.54
N PHE A 85 13.73 -1.26 0.45
CA PHE A 85 15.08 -1.82 0.46
C PHE A 85 16.04 -1.02 1.35
N GLU A 86 15.90 0.31 1.41
CA GLU A 86 16.73 1.16 2.28
C GLU A 86 16.43 0.98 3.77
N ILE A 87 15.19 0.62 4.12
CA ILE A 87 14.73 0.53 5.53
C ILE A 87 14.94 -0.86 6.12
N LEU A 88 14.98 -1.88 5.26
CA LEU A 88 15.03 -3.29 5.67
C LEU A 88 16.38 -3.89 5.37
N ASN A 89 16.77 -4.89 6.16
CA ASN A 89 17.86 -5.74 5.71
C ASN A 89 17.40 -6.61 4.53
N GLU A 90 18.37 -7.14 3.79
CA GLU A 90 18.11 -7.88 2.55
C GLU A 90 17.16 -9.08 2.75
N ASN A 91 17.26 -9.78 3.87
CA ASN A 91 16.42 -10.93 4.18
C ASN A 91 14.97 -10.53 4.45
N GLU A 92 14.75 -9.46 5.22
CA GLU A 92 13.42 -8.89 5.49
C GLU A 92 12.77 -8.38 4.20
N TYR A 93 13.54 -7.66 3.38
CA TYR A 93 13.09 -7.16 2.08
C TYR A 93 12.64 -8.31 1.16
N ARG A 94 13.48 -9.33 0.98
CA ARG A 94 13.17 -10.49 0.13
C ARG A 94 11.88 -11.19 0.59
N LYS A 95 11.73 -11.40 1.90
CA LYS A 95 10.51 -12.01 2.48
C LYS A 95 9.27 -11.17 2.21
N LEU A 96 9.35 -9.85 2.41
CA LEU A 96 8.23 -8.94 2.21
C LEU A 96 7.79 -8.89 0.74
N ILE A 97 8.74 -8.76 -0.18
CA ILE A 97 8.44 -8.71 -1.62
C ILE A 97 7.88 -10.04 -2.13
N ALA A 98 8.41 -11.18 -1.65
CA ALA A 98 7.88 -12.50 -1.99
C ALA A 98 6.42 -12.65 -1.51
N LYS A 99 6.14 -12.25 -0.27
CA LYS A 99 4.77 -12.25 0.29
C LYS A 99 3.83 -11.40 -0.56
N ILE A 100 4.19 -10.13 -0.81
CA ILE A 100 3.37 -9.20 -1.59
C ILE A 100 3.12 -9.73 -3.01
N SER A 101 4.13 -10.32 -3.65
CA SER A 101 3.99 -10.89 -4.99
C SER A 101 3.05 -12.09 -5.01
N SER A 102 3.14 -12.98 -4.03
CA SER A 102 2.23 -14.13 -3.88
C SER A 102 0.79 -13.68 -3.63
N LEU A 103 0.58 -12.67 -2.77
CA LEU A 103 -0.74 -12.09 -2.54
C LEU A 103 -1.30 -11.45 -3.82
N ALA A 104 -0.48 -10.68 -4.54
CA ALA A 104 -0.91 -10.04 -5.78
C ALA A 104 -1.33 -11.07 -6.85
N GLU A 105 -0.63 -12.21 -6.94
CA GLU A 105 -0.99 -13.30 -7.86
C GLU A 105 -2.35 -13.90 -7.54
N TYR A 106 -2.68 -14.05 -6.25
CA TYR A 106 -3.95 -14.62 -5.81
C TYR A 106 -5.12 -13.63 -5.90
N PHE A 107 -4.91 -12.39 -5.43
CA PHE A 107 -6.00 -11.42 -5.27
C PHE A 107 -6.25 -10.58 -6.52
N LEU A 108 -5.24 -10.33 -7.37
CA LEU A 108 -5.41 -9.48 -8.54
C LEU A 108 -5.76 -10.30 -9.79
N PRO A 109 -6.69 -9.82 -10.63
CA PRO A 109 -7.03 -10.52 -11.85
C PRO A 109 -5.80 -10.55 -12.78
N THR A 110 -5.33 -11.75 -13.13
CA THR A 110 -4.35 -11.92 -14.20
C THR A 110 -5.02 -11.68 -15.54
N LYS A 111 -4.30 -11.11 -16.52
CA LYS A 111 -4.81 -10.79 -17.87
C LYS A 111 -5.50 -11.97 -18.58
N ARG A 112 -5.24 -13.22 -18.17
CA ARG A 112 -5.89 -14.43 -18.71
C ARG A 112 -7.36 -14.57 -18.30
N SER A 113 -7.78 -13.95 -17.21
CA SER A 113 -9.15 -14.05 -16.67
C SER A 113 -10.16 -13.13 -17.34
N GLN A 114 -9.71 -12.22 -18.22
CA GLN A 114 -10.56 -11.24 -18.92
C GLN A 114 -10.95 -11.67 -20.34
N GLN A 115 -10.47 -12.82 -20.84
CA GLN A 115 -10.80 -13.33 -22.19
C GLN A 115 -11.92 -14.37 -22.20
N SER A 116 -12.49 -14.73 -21.06
CA SER A 116 -13.51 -15.79 -20.93
C SER A 116 -14.83 -15.32 -20.33
N ARG A 117 -15.22 -14.05 -20.55
CA ARG A 117 -16.57 -13.56 -20.30
C ARG A 117 -17.08 -12.74 -21.47
#